data_AF-A0AAW7HIB8-F1
#
_entry.id   AF-A0AAW7HIB8-F1
#
_cell.length_a   1.000
_cell.length_b   1.000
_cell.length_c   1.000
_cell.angle_alpha   90.00
_cell.angle_beta   90.00
_cell.angle_gamma   90.00
#
_symmetry.space_group_name_H-M   'P 1'
#
loop_
_entity.id
_entity.type
_entity.pdbx_description
1 polymer ?
#
loop_
_entity_poly.entity_id
_entity_poly.type
_entity_poly.pdbx_seq_one_letter_code
_entity_poly.pdbx_strand_id
1 'polypeptide(L)'
;MGWYFSPQSRSELIAELITPQETERTSVKVIAHALRGNVLWSVTQVTAKADGVHRDLAPGQSLRYIRCDLLQRSGGQWGYKPLDESMHPYYYSCPLSYLDLAPEQSADWRAGVRAYHAQRRIPKAAPATTLTA
;
A
#
# COMPACT_ATOMS: atom_id res chain seq x y z
N MET A 1 -2.69 15.96 -3.80
CA MET A 1 -2.86 14.50 -3.98
C MET A 1 -3.69 14.22 -5.21
N GLY A 2 -3.04 14.29 -6.38
CA GLY A 2 -3.68 14.09 -7.69
C GLY A 2 -3.46 12.67 -8.22
N TRP A 3 -3.97 12.43 -9.42
CA TRP A 3 -3.66 11.24 -10.21
C TRP A 3 -2.47 11.53 -11.14
N TYR A 4 -1.61 10.54 -11.32
CA TYR A 4 -0.50 10.56 -12.27
C TYR A 4 -0.80 9.54 -13.36
N PHE A 5 -0.96 9.99 -14.61
CA PHE A 5 -1.22 9.11 -15.76
C PHE A 5 -0.02 9.05 -16.69
N SER A 6 0.19 7.89 -17.28
CA SER A 6 1.26 7.63 -18.24
C SER A 6 0.79 6.63 -19.30
N PRO A 7 1.35 6.68 -20.52
CA PRO A 7 0.92 5.81 -21.62
C PRO A 7 1.33 4.34 -21.44
N GLN A 8 2.06 4.01 -20.38
CA GLN A 8 2.52 2.65 -20.11
C GLN A 8 1.39 1.69 -19.74
N SER A 9 1.67 0.40 -19.86
CA SER A 9 0.81 -0.68 -19.40
C SER A 9 0.70 -0.69 -17.87
N ARG A 10 -0.32 -1.37 -17.36
CA ARG A 10 -0.51 -1.55 -15.91
C ARG A 10 0.69 -2.24 -15.25
N SER A 11 1.28 -3.23 -15.93
CA SER A 11 2.43 -3.97 -15.43
C SER A 11 3.69 -3.12 -15.38
N GLU A 12 3.94 -2.29 -16.41
CA GLU A 12 5.06 -1.34 -16.42
C GLU A 12 4.90 -0.31 -15.31
N LEU A 13 3.70 0.24 -15.14
CA LEU A 13 3.41 1.16 -14.05
C LEU A 13 3.67 0.52 -12.67
N ILE A 14 3.21 -0.72 -12.46
CA ILE A 14 3.48 -1.43 -11.21
C ILE A 14 4.98 -1.64 -11.01
N ALA A 15 5.71 -2.02 -12.05
CA ALA A 15 7.15 -2.22 -12.00
C ALA A 15 7.89 -0.92 -11.65
N GLU A 16 7.53 0.21 -12.27
CA GLU A 16 8.05 1.54 -11.93
C GLU A 16 7.80 1.87 -10.46
N LEU A 17 6.56 1.66 -9.98
CA LEU A 17 6.16 1.98 -8.61
C LEU A 17 6.89 1.18 -7.54
N ILE A 18 7.40 -0.02 -7.85
CA ILE A 18 8.16 -0.86 -6.93
C ILE A 18 9.68 -0.82 -7.16
N THR A 19 10.12 -0.13 -8.22
CA THR A 19 11.54 0.00 -8.54
C THR A 19 12.23 0.83 -7.46
N PRO A 20 13.35 0.36 -6.89
CA PRO A 20 14.15 1.15 -5.96
C PRO A 20 14.58 2.48 -6.58
N GLN A 21 14.50 3.55 -5.80
CA GLN A 21 14.95 4.88 -6.23
C GLN A 21 16.12 5.33 -5.39
N GLU A 22 17.11 5.91 -6.04
CA GLU A 22 18.35 6.33 -5.42
C GLU A 22 18.66 7.76 -5.85
N THR A 23 18.85 8.64 -4.87
CA THR A 23 19.27 10.02 -5.09
C THR A 23 20.49 10.32 -4.24
N GLU A 24 21.08 11.50 -4.40
CA GLU A 24 22.17 11.96 -3.53
C GLU A 24 21.73 12.06 -2.06
N ARG A 25 20.44 12.34 -1.81
CA ARG A 25 19.91 12.59 -0.46
C ARG A 25 19.16 11.42 0.14
N THR A 26 18.62 10.50 -0.68
CA THR A 26 17.73 9.42 -0.21
C THR A 26 17.93 8.12 -0.98
N SER A 27 17.78 7.00 -0.29
CA SER A 27 17.56 5.68 -0.90
C SER A 27 16.17 5.19 -0.53
N VAL A 28 15.37 4.80 -1.52
CA VAL A 28 14.00 4.32 -1.33
C VAL A 28 13.90 2.91 -1.89
N LYS A 29 13.43 1.97 -1.07
CA LYS A 29 13.31 0.56 -1.44
C LYS A 29 11.95 0.01 -1.02
N VAL A 30 11.37 -0.83 -1.87
CA VAL A 30 10.18 -1.60 -1.52
C VAL A 30 10.60 -2.93 -0.92
N ILE A 31 10.22 -3.18 0.34
CA ILE A 31 10.55 -4.41 1.08
C ILE A 31 9.56 -5.52 0.76
N ALA A 32 8.28 -5.17 0.62
CA ALA A 32 7.22 -6.09 0.28
C ALA A 32 6.17 -5.37 -0.55
N HIS A 33 5.57 -6.05 -1.52
CA HIS A 33 4.44 -5.53 -2.28
C HIS A 33 3.40 -6.60 -2.60
N ALA A 34 2.14 -6.19 -2.69
CA ALA A 34 1.04 -7.07 -3.02
C ALA A 34 -0.03 -6.31 -3.80
N LEU A 35 -0.54 -6.91 -4.86
CA LEU A 35 -1.68 -6.40 -5.59
C LEU A 35 -2.98 -6.98 -5.01
N ARG A 36 -3.96 -6.11 -4.73
CA ARG A 36 -5.30 -6.48 -4.29
C ARG A 36 -6.34 -5.71 -5.10
N GLY A 37 -6.89 -6.35 -6.13
CA GLY A 37 -7.71 -5.67 -7.12
C GLY A 37 -6.89 -4.61 -7.84
N ASN A 38 -7.33 -3.35 -7.72
CA ASN A 38 -6.66 -2.16 -8.27
C ASN A 38 -5.89 -1.36 -7.22
N VAL A 39 -5.53 -1.97 -6.09
CA VAL A 39 -4.67 -1.34 -5.09
C VAL A 39 -3.34 -2.07 -5.05
N LEU A 40 -2.26 -1.33 -5.27
CA LEU A 40 -0.90 -1.78 -5.01
C LEU A 40 -0.54 -1.38 -3.58
N TRP A 41 -0.43 -2.38 -2.70
CA TRP A 41 0.08 -2.21 -1.36
C TRP A 41 1.59 -2.45 -1.35
N SER A 42 2.34 -1.58 -0.70
CA SER A 42 3.78 -1.79 -0.49
C SER A 42 4.25 -1.32 0.88
N VAL A 43 5.28 -1.99 1.40
CA VAL A 43 6.06 -1.48 2.53
C VAL A 43 7.31 -0.84 1.96
N THR A 44 7.42 0.47 2.13
CA THR A 44 8.53 1.28 1.62
C THR A 44 9.48 1.60 2.75
N GLN A 45 10.78 1.41 2.54
CA GLN A 45 11.85 1.89 3.40
C GLN A 45 12.52 3.10 2.75
N VAL A 46 12.62 4.19 3.50
CA VAL A 46 13.35 5.39 3.11
C VAL A 46 14.55 5.51 4.03
N THR A 47 15.74 5.55 3.45
CA THR A 47 17.00 5.79 4.15
C THR A 47 17.49 7.18 3.80
N ALA A 48 17.74 8.00 4.82
CA ALA A 48 18.32 9.33 4.62
C ALA A 48 19.84 9.21 4.39
N LYS A 49 20.34 9.90 3.37
CA LYS A 49 21.79 10.05 3.10
C LYS A 49 22.31 11.44 3.45
N ALA A 50 21.41 12.41 3.59
CA ALA A 50 21.70 13.78 3.97
C ALA A 50 20.65 14.27 4.98
N ASP A 51 20.97 15.34 5.70
CA ASP A 51 20.04 15.97 6.63
C ASP A 51 18.82 16.54 5.89
N GLY A 52 17.70 16.68 6.61
CA GLY A 52 16.48 17.31 6.10
C GLY A 52 15.66 16.46 5.12
N VAL A 53 15.95 15.16 5.01
CA VAL A 53 15.13 14.20 4.23
C VAL A 53 13.76 13.99 4.86
N HIS A 54 13.74 13.82 6.17
CA HIS A 54 12.54 13.72 6.99
C HIS A 54 12.86 14.32 8.34
N ARG A 55 11.90 14.98 8.99
CA ARG A 55 12.11 15.63 10.30
C ARG A 55 12.64 14.66 11.37
N ASP A 56 12.30 13.38 11.23
CA ASP A 56 12.64 12.30 12.16
C ASP A 56 13.75 11.37 11.60
N LEU A 57 14.49 11.79 10.56
CA LEU A 57 15.62 11.00 10.01
C LEU A 57 16.92 11.82 9.95
N ALA A 58 17.92 11.35 10.68
CA ALA A 58 19.31 11.74 10.48
C ALA A 58 19.96 10.91 9.35
N PRO A 59 21.06 11.38 8.73
CA PRO A 59 21.84 10.61 7.77
C PRO A 59 22.20 9.22 8.29
N GLY A 60 22.02 8.19 7.45
CA GLY A 60 22.22 6.78 7.78
C GLY A 60 21.00 6.10 8.42
N GLN A 61 20.02 6.84 8.94
CA GLN A 61 18.80 6.26 9.50
C GLN A 61 17.78 5.91 8.42
N SER A 62 16.89 4.98 8.75
CA SER A 62 15.81 4.55 7.88
C SER A 62 14.47 4.55 8.61
N LEU A 63 13.40 4.89 7.89
CA LEU A 63 12.03 4.69 8.32
C LEU A 63 11.30 3.78 7.34
N ARG A 64 10.23 3.15 7.81
CA ARG A 64 9.32 2.36 6.98
C ARG A 64 7.91 2.89 7.09
N TYR A 65 7.14 2.74 6.02
CA TYR A 65 5.71 3.06 6.03
C TYR A 65 4.97 2.21 5.00
N ILE A 66 3.66 2.09 5.19
CA ILE A 66 2.77 1.37 4.27
C ILE A 66 2.22 2.35 3.25
N ARG A 67 2.45 2.06 1.97
CA ARG A 67 1.91 2.81 0.82
C ARG A 67 0.71 2.08 0.23
N CYS A 68 -0.22 2.87 -0.29
CA CYS A 68 -1.45 2.47 -0.96
C CYS A 68 -1.54 3.23 -2.29
N ASP A 69 -1.10 2.62 -3.40
CA ASP A 69 -1.28 3.23 -4.71
C ASP A 69 -2.56 2.69 -5.34
N LEU A 70 -3.54 3.58 -5.52
CA LEU A 70 -4.74 3.26 -6.29
C LEU A 70 -4.39 3.28 -7.77
N LEU A 71 -4.70 2.23 -8.51
CA LEU A 71 -4.45 2.10 -9.93
C LEU A 71 -5.74 2.29 -10.71
N GLN A 72 -5.73 3.10 -11.76
CA GLN A 72 -6.91 3.34 -12.59
C GLN A 72 -6.51 3.50 -14.06
N ARG A 73 -7.37 3.00 -14.95
CA ARG A 73 -7.28 3.26 -16.39
C ARG A 73 -8.19 4.45 -16.76
N SER A 74 -7.67 5.41 -17.52
CA SER A 74 -8.43 6.54 -18.05
C SER A 74 -7.85 6.96 -19.41
N GLY A 75 -8.71 7.26 -20.39
CA GLY A 75 -8.24 7.74 -21.71
C GLY A 75 -7.23 6.82 -22.42
N GLY A 76 -7.33 5.50 -22.20
CA GLY A 76 -6.38 4.52 -22.74
C GLY A 76 -5.07 4.38 -21.95
N GLN A 77 -4.80 5.30 -21.02
CA GLN A 77 -3.60 5.34 -20.17
C GLN A 77 -3.84 4.68 -18.81
N TRP A 78 -2.76 4.23 -18.17
CA TRP A 78 -2.80 3.82 -16.76
C TRP A 78 -2.25 4.93 -15.87
N GLY A 79 -2.86 5.08 -14.71
CA GLY A 79 -2.41 6.02 -13.72
C GLY A 79 -2.52 5.50 -12.31
N TYR A 80 -1.84 6.19 -11.41
CA TYR A 80 -1.87 5.90 -9.99
C TYR A 80 -2.17 7.15 -9.17
N LYS A 81 -2.79 6.94 -8.00
CA LYS A 81 -2.92 7.94 -6.96
C LYS A 81 -2.18 7.42 -5.72
N PRO A 82 -1.05 8.03 -5.34
CA PRO A 82 -0.33 7.61 -4.15
C PRO A 82 -1.11 8.05 -2.91
N LEU A 83 -1.28 7.11 -1.99
CA LEU A 83 -1.75 7.32 -0.63
C LEU A 83 -0.83 6.53 0.32
N ASP A 84 -0.92 6.80 1.61
CA ASP A 84 -0.22 6.03 2.64
C ASP A 84 -1.06 5.89 3.91
N GLU A 85 -0.56 5.13 4.88
CA GLU A 85 -1.24 4.86 6.15
C GLU A 85 -1.69 6.14 6.89
N SER A 86 -0.89 7.21 6.91
CA SER A 86 -1.23 8.45 7.62
C SER A 86 -2.46 9.15 7.04
N MET A 87 -2.81 8.86 5.79
CA MET A 87 -3.95 9.46 5.11
C MET A 87 -5.27 8.75 5.40
N HIS A 88 -5.25 7.67 6.16
CA HIS A 88 -6.45 6.88 6.52
C HIS A 88 -7.28 6.48 5.28
N PRO A 89 -6.69 5.82 4.27
CA PRO A 89 -7.43 5.44 3.08
C PRO A 89 -8.58 4.48 3.45
N TYR A 90 -9.78 4.67 2.90
CA TYR A 90 -10.92 3.75 3.05
C TYR A 90 -10.74 2.41 2.30
N TYR A 91 -9.51 1.89 2.27
CA TYR A 91 -9.11 0.64 1.64
C TYR A 91 -8.44 -0.23 2.71
N TYR A 92 -8.99 -1.42 2.94
CA TYR A 92 -8.60 -2.28 4.06
C TYR A 92 -8.04 -3.65 3.63
N SER A 93 -7.78 -3.82 2.32
CA SER A 93 -7.26 -5.07 1.75
C SER A 93 -5.75 -5.29 1.95
N CYS A 94 -5.07 -4.35 2.63
CA CYS A 94 -3.64 -4.44 2.94
C CYS A 94 -3.30 -5.78 3.62
N PRO A 95 -2.24 -6.51 3.20
CA PRO A 95 -1.82 -7.73 3.88
C PRO A 95 -1.54 -7.51 5.37
N LEU A 96 -2.07 -8.39 6.24
CA LEU A 96 -1.87 -8.28 7.69
C LEU A 96 -0.40 -8.26 8.11
N SER A 97 0.45 -9.02 7.40
CA SER A 97 1.89 -9.07 7.68
C SER A 97 2.58 -7.73 7.49
N TYR A 98 2.01 -6.77 6.75
CA TYR A 98 2.63 -5.48 6.53
C TYR A 98 2.54 -4.58 7.77
N LEU A 99 1.53 -4.82 8.62
CA LEU A 99 1.34 -4.06 9.85
C LEU A 99 2.52 -4.24 10.82
N ASP A 100 3.19 -5.39 10.78
CA ASP A 100 4.34 -5.69 11.63
C ASP A 100 5.67 -5.23 11.00
N LEU A 101 5.67 -4.85 9.71
CA LEU A 101 6.88 -4.45 8.97
C LEU A 101 7.13 -2.93 9.00
N ALA A 102 6.14 -2.14 9.42
CA ALA A 102 6.22 -0.68 9.47
C ALA A 102 5.70 -0.14 10.81
N PRO A 103 6.33 0.91 11.37
CA PRO A 103 5.77 1.66 12.48
C PRO A 103 4.34 2.10 12.22
N GLU A 104 3.51 2.08 13.27
CA GLU A 104 2.12 2.51 13.19
C GLU A 104 2.02 4.03 12.98
N GLN A 105 1.24 4.43 11.98
CA GLN A 105 0.88 5.82 11.71
C GLN A 105 -0.61 6.09 11.91
N SER A 106 -1.45 5.04 11.85
CA SER A 106 -2.89 5.13 12.07
C SER A 106 -3.45 3.87 12.74
N ALA A 107 -3.74 3.97 14.04
CA ALA A 107 -4.40 2.90 14.79
C ALA A 107 -5.78 2.54 14.20
N ASP A 108 -6.59 3.55 13.87
CA ASP A 108 -7.94 3.37 13.35
C ASP A 108 -7.94 2.66 11.99
N TRP A 109 -7.03 3.05 11.09
CA TRP A 109 -6.92 2.39 9.80
C TRP A 109 -6.47 0.94 9.96
N ARG A 110 -5.49 0.67 10.82
CA ARG A 110 -5.03 -0.70 11.11
C ARG A 110 -6.13 -1.56 11.72
N ALA A 111 -6.97 -1.00 12.60
CA ALA A 111 -8.14 -1.70 13.11
C ALA A 111 -9.11 -2.08 11.97
N GLY A 112 -9.34 -1.17 11.01
CA GLY A 112 -10.12 -1.44 9.80
C GLY A 112 -9.54 -2.57 8.94
N VAL A 113 -8.22 -2.60 8.74
CA VAL A 113 -7.53 -3.70 8.04
C VAL A 113 -7.74 -5.03 8.76
N ARG A 114 -7.56 -5.06 10.09
CA ARG A 114 -7.76 -6.28 10.89
C ARG A 114 -9.21 -6.77 10.80
N ALA A 115 -10.18 -5.87 10.92
CA ALA A 115 -11.60 -6.20 10.79
C ALA A 115 -11.95 -6.76 9.41
N TYR A 116 -11.44 -6.14 8.35
CA TYR A 116 -11.63 -6.60 6.96
C TYR A 116 -11.18 -8.06 6.76
N HIS A 117 -10.00 -8.42 7.27
CA HIS A 117 -9.50 -9.79 7.15
C HIS A 117 -10.23 -10.76 8.07
N ALA A 118 -10.65 -10.34 9.27
CA ALA A 118 -11.45 -11.17 10.17
C ALA A 118 -12.77 -11.57 9.50
N GLN A 119 -13.49 -10.64 8.88
CA GLN A 119 -14.75 -10.91 8.19
C GLN A 119 -14.61 -11.92 7.05
N ARG A 120 -13.49 -11.88 6.32
CA ARG A 120 -13.23 -12.79 5.19
C ARG A 120 -12.81 -14.20 5.61
N ARG A 121 -12.36 -14.38 6.86
CA ARG A 121 -12.03 -15.70 7.42
C ARG A 121 -13.26 -16.45 7.92
N ILE A 122 -14.39 -15.76 8.12
CA ILE A 122 -15.65 -16.39 8.49
C ILE A 122 -16.15 -17.15 7.25
N PRO A 123 -16.24 -18.49 7.30
CA PRO A 123 -16.86 -19.25 6.22
C PRO A 123 -18.29 -18.74 6.06
N LYS A 124 -18.67 -18.33 4.86
CA LYS A 124 -20.07 -17.99 4.57
C LYS A 124 -20.87 -19.26 4.82
N ALA A 125 -21.63 -19.30 5.92
CA ALA A 125 -22.54 -20.42 6.19
C ALA A 125 -23.42 -20.61 4.96
N ALA A 126 -23.39 -21.82 4.38
CA ALA A 126 -24.23 -22.17 3.25
C ALA A 126 -25.70 -22.04 3.70
N PRO A 127 -26.59 -21.44 2.88
CA PRO A 127 -28.00 -21.40 3.23
C PRO A 127 -28.51 -22.83 3.34
N ALA A 128 -29.07 -23.18 4.50
CA ALA A 128 -29.68 -24.47 4.73
C ALA A 128 -30.84 -24.65 3.75
N THR A 129 -30.71 -25.57 2.81
CA THR A 129 -31.81 -26.00 1.94
C THR A 129 -32.78 -26.79 2.80
N THR A 130 -33.86 -26.15 3.23
CA THR A 130 -35.00 -26.83 3.86
C THR A 130 -35.70 -27.65 2.78
N LEU A 131 -35.50 -28.96 2.77
CA LEU A 131 -36.32 -29.89 1.99
C LEU A 131 -37.55 -30.24 2.83
N THR A 132 -38.71 -29.68 2.46
CA THR A 132 -40.02 -30.08 2.96
C THR A 132 -40.43 -31.40 2.30
N ALA A 133 -40.85 -32.37 3.11
CA ALA A 133 -41.57 -33.58 2.69
C ALA A 133 -43.01 -33.49 3.20
#